data_AF-A0A518J1Z9-F1
#
_entry.id   AF-A0A518J1Z9-F1
#
_cell.length_a   1.000
_cell.length_b   1.000
_cell.length_c   1.000
_cell.angle_alpha   90.00
_cell.angle_beta   90.00
_cell.angle_gamma   90.00
#
_symmetry.space_group_name_H-M   'P 1'
#
loop_
_entity.id
_entity.type
_entity.pdbx_description
1 polymer ?
#
loop_
_entity_poly.entity_id
_entity_poly.type
_entity_poly.pdbx_seq_one_letter_code
_entity_poly.pdbx_strand_id
1 'polypeptide(L)'
;MNSPSGFGRVARDVLDLCELQMQLLSVDSQEAKRKATRAMVTAAAGITLGGSALTTAMVGGSFLLHEYAQWSVGASLLCVAGITFGIVAALLFAATKAITSASAALQETKSEFAENLKWLKAVLINPETSARNQLRAESFPDPNPSHRAKASTYERPVYNER
;
A
#
# COMPACT_ATOMS: atom_id res chain seq x y z
N MET A 1 10.19 30.32 -35.44
CA MET A 1 8.96 29.95 -34.71
C MET A 1 9.24 28.60 -34.07
N ASN A 2 9.61 28.60 -32.79
CA ASN A 2 10.03 27.40 -32.08
C ASN A 2 8.77 26.70 -31.56
N SER A 3 8.39 25.58 -32.19
CA SER A 3 7.29 24.74 -31.71
C SER A 3 7.65 24.23 -30.31
N PRO A 4 6.87 24.54 -29.26
CA PRO A 4 7.10 23.96 -27.94
C PRO A 4 6.94 22.44 -28.07
N SER A 5 7.98 21.69 -27.72
CA SER A 5 8.01 20.24 -27.82
C SER A 5 6.81 19.66 -27.06
N GLY A 6 6.01 18.81 -27.71
CA GLY A 6 4.81 18.20 -27.10
C GLY A 6 5.08 17.49 -25.77
N PHE A 7 6.34 17.09 -25.56
CA PHE A 7 6.85 16.56 -24.30
C PHE A 7 6.74 17.52 -23.11
N GLY A 8 7.05 18.81 -23.29
CA GLY A 8 6.96 19.80 -22.21
C GLY A 8 5.51 20.03 -21.74
N ARG A 9 4.53 19.78 -22.60
CA ARG A 9 3.11 19.84 -22.27
C ARG A 9 2.67 18.62 -21.45
N VAL A 10 3.04 17.41 -21.87
CA VAL A 10 2.72 16.17 -21.15
C VAL A 10 3.40 16.12 -19.78
N ALA A 11 4.67 16.56 -19.67
CA ALA A 11 5.36 16.62 -18.39
C ALA A 11 4.69 17.61 -17.42
N ARG A 12 4.16 18.72 -17.93
CA ARG A 12 3.39 19.68 -17.13
C ARG A 12 2.05 19.10 -16.69
N ASP A 13 1.32 18.45 -17.58
CA ASP A 13 0.04 17.79 -17.24
C ASP A 13 0.22 16.69 -16.18
N VAL A 14 1.31 15.93 -16.23
CA VAL A 14 1.64 14.91 -15.21
C VAL A 14 2.03 15.54 -13.87
N LEU A 15 2.74 16.68 -13.88
CA LEU A 15 3.06 17.41 -12.66
C LEU A 15 1.80 18.02 -12.02
N ASP A 16 0.91 18.60 -12.82
CA ASP A 16 -0.37 19.15 -12.35
C ASP A 16 -1.26 18.04 -11.76
N LEU A 17 -1.31 16.87 -12.41
CA LEU A 17 -2.00 15.68 -11.87
C LEU A 17 -1.36 15.19 -10.57
N CYS A 18 -0.03 15.23 -10.45
CA CYS A 18 0.67 14.84 -9.23
C CYS A 18 0.41 15.82 -8.08
N GLU A 19 0.34 17.12 -8.35
CA GLU A 19 -0.01 18.13 -7.37
C GLU A 19 -1.44 17.95 -6.85
N LEU A 20 -2.39 17.70 -7.74
CA LEU A 20 -3.77 17.36 -7.36
C LEU A 20 -3.84 16.08 -6.51
N GLN A 21 -3.11 15.03 -6.89
CA GLN A 21 -3.04 13.77 -6.12
C GLN A 21 -2.40 13.98 -4.75
N MET A 22 -1.39 14.85 -4.63
CA MET A 22 -0.77 15.22 -3.35
C MET A 22 -1.73 15.98 -2.43
N GLN A 23 -2.56 16.87 -2.99
CA GLN A 23 -3.60 17.57 -2.22
C GLN A 23 -4.66 16.60 -1.67
N LEU A 24 -5.13 15.66 -2.50
CA LEU A 24 -6.03 14.58 -2.07
C LEU A 24 -5.38 13.68 -1.01
N LEU A 25 -4.14 13.24 -1.23
CA LEU A 25 -3.38 12.43 -0.27
C LEU A 25 -3.22 13.13 1.08
N SER A 26 -2.99 14.45 1.07
CA SER A 26 -2.86 15.24 2.31
C SER A 26 -4.17 15.27 3.09
N VAL A 27 -5.31 15.47 2.42
CA VAL A 27 -6.64 15.44 3.05
C VAL A 27 -6.94 14.03 3.58
N ASP A 28 -6.70 12.99 2.79
CA ASP A 28 -6.89 11.59 3.19
C ASP A 28 -5.98 11.21 4.38
N SER A 29 -4.75 11.73 4.41
CA SER A 29 -3.81 11.52 5.53
C SER A 29 -4.32 12.16 6.81
N GLN A 30 -4.91 13.35 6.76
CA GLN A 30 -5.50 14.00 7.94
C GLN A 30 -6.70 13.22 8.47
N GLU A 31 -7.57 12.74 7.58
CA GLU A 31 -8.68 11.89 7.99
C GLU A 31 -8.22 10.56 8.58
N ALA A 32 -7.26 9.91 7.93
CA ALA A 32 -6.65 8.67 8.40
C ALA A 32 -6.00 8.87 9.77
N LYS A 33 -5.27 9.97 9.96
CA LYS A 33 -4.66 10.34 11.25
C LYS A 33 -5.73 10.52 12.32
N ARG A 34 -6.81 11.27 12.04
CA ARG A 34 -7.91 11.47 13.01
C ARG A 34 -8.57 10.13 13.39
N LYS A 35 -8.85 9.26 12.41
CA LYS A 35 -9.40 7.92 12.65
C LYS A 35 -8.43 7.08 13.48
N ALA A 36 -7.13 7.10 13.17
CA ALA A 36 -6.10 6.39 13.91
C ALA A 36 -5.97 6.89 15.35
N THR A 37 -5.97 8.21 15.58
CA THR A 37 -5.93 8.79 16.94
C THR A 37 -7.15 8.37 17.75
N ARG A 38 -8.35 8.43 17.16
CA ARG A 38 -9.57 7.97 17.84
C ARG A 38 -9.51 6.48 18.17
N ALA A 39 -9.06 5.64 17.23
CA ALA A 39 -8.87 4.21 17.48
C ALA A 39 -7.86 3.96 18.60
N MET A 40 -6.75 4.70 18.63
CA MET A 40 -5.72 4.59 19.65
C MET A 40 -6.23 4.98 21.04
N VAL A 41 -6.96 6.09 21.16
CA VAL A 41 -7.54 6.52 22.45
C VAL A 41 -8.57 5.52 22.95
N THR A 42 -9.47 5.05 22.07
CA THR A 42 -10.46 4.03 22.44
C THR A 42 -9.79 2.72 22.84
N ALA A 43 -8.75 2.30 22.12
CA ALA A 43 -7.98 1.10 22.45
C ALA A 43 -7.29 1.24 23.81
N ALA A 44 -6.64 2.38 24.07
CA ALA A 44 -6.00 2.66 25.36
C ALA A 44 -7.01 2.61 26.51
N ALA A 45 -8.15 3.30 26.37
CA ALA A 45 -9.22 3.27 27.37
C ALA A 45 -9.76 1.85 27.59
N GLY A 46 -9.99 1.09 26.51
CA GLY A 46 -10.43 -0.30 26.58
C GLY A 46 -9.44 -1.21 27.28
N ILE A 47 -8.13 -1.05 27.02
CA ILE A 47 -7.07 -1.81 27.68
C ILE A 47 -7.02 -1.49 29.18
N THR A 48 -7.09 -0.22 29.56
CA THR A 48 -7.04 0.19 30.97
C THR A 48 -8.27 -0.29 31.75
N LEU A 49 -9.47 -0.06 31.21
CA LEU A 49 -10.73 -0.47 31.85
C LEU A 49 -10.86 -2.00 31.86
N GLY A 50 -10.60 -2.65 30.72
CA GLY A 50 -10.64 -4.09 30.58
C GLY A 50 -9.63 -4.79 31.47
N GLY A 51 -8.40 -4.28 31.55
CA GLY A 51 -7.37 -4.80 32.44
C GLY A 51 -7.77 -4.70 33.91
N SER A 52 -8.29 -3.55 34.33
CA SER A 52 -8.73 -3.33 35.72
C SER A 52 -9.92 -4.23 36.10
N ALA A 53 -10.90 -4.34 35.21
CA ALA A 53 -12.05 -5.22 35.38
C ALA A 53 -11.61 -6.70 35.42
N LEU A 54 -10.70 -7.11 34.56
CA LEU A 54 -10.16 -8.46 34.52
C LEU A 54 -9.42 -8.81 35.82
N THR A 55 -8.55 -7.94 36.32
CA THR A 55 -7.85 -8.16 37.62
C THR A 55 -8.85 -8.29 38.77
N THR A 56 -9.88 -7.44 38.79
CA THR A 56 -10.93 -7.51 39.82
C THR A 56 -11.73 -8.82 39.72
N ALA A 57 -12.09 -9.23 38.51
CA ALA A 57 -12.79 -10.49 38.26
C ALA A 57 -11.94 -11.71 38.64
N MET A 58 -10.63 -11.67 38.39
CA MET A 58 -9.71 -12.73 38.81
C MET A 58 -9.68 -12.86 40.34
N VAL A 59 -9.49 -11.76 41.05
CA VAL A 59 -9.47 -11.77 42.53
C VAL A 59 -10.80 -12.26 43.10
N GLY A 60 -11.92 -11.69 42.64
CA GLY A 60 -13.26 -12.09 43.07
C GLY A 60 -13.58 -13.55 42.74
N GLY A 61 -13.20 -14.00 41.54
CA GLY A 61 -13.35 -15.38 41.10
C GLY A 61 -12.51 -16.36 41.93
N SER A 62 -11.32 -15.97 42.35
CA SER A 62 -10.49 -16.79 43.25
C SER A 62 -11.10 -16.95 44.63
N PHE A 63 -11.69 -15.89 45.19
CA PHE A 63 -12.43 -15.99 46.47
C PHE A 63 -13.68 -16.85 46.33
N LEU A 64 -14.42 -16.71 45.22
CA LEU A 64 -15.58 -17.55 44.95
C LEU A 64 -15.17 -19.03 44.85
N LEU A 65 -14.11 -19.32 44.10
CA LEU A 65 -13.60 -20.69 43.94
C LEU A 65 -13.09 -21.26 45.27
N HIS A 66 -12.41 -20.45 46.09
CA HIS A 66 -11.99 -20.82 47.44
C HIS A 66 -13.18 -21.28 48.29
N GLU A 67 -14.25 -20.51 48.32
CA GLU A 67 -15.44 -20.82 49.14
C GLU A 67 -16.14 -22.09 48.67
N TYR A 68 -16.37 -22.24 47.35
CA TYR A 68 -17.10 -23.40 46.82
C TYR A 68 -16.28 -24.69 46.81
N ALA A 69 -14.99 -24.62 46.49
CA ALA A 69 -14.12 -25.79 46.38
C ALA A 69 -13.45 -26.17 47.71
N GLN A 70 -13.55 -25.32 48.74
CA GLN A 70 -12.86 -25.47 50.04
C GLN A 70 -11.34 -25.66 49.87
N TRP A 71 -10.77 -25.06 48.82
CA TRP A 71 -9.34 -25.09 48.53
C TRP A 71 -8.58 -24.10 49.42
N SER A 72 -7.25 -24.15 49.43
CA SER A 72 -6.48 -23.03 50.00
C SER A 72 -6.61 -21.78 49.12
N VAL A 73 -6.57 -20.59 49.72
CA VAL A 73 -6.65 -19.31 48.98
C VAL A 73 -5.58 -19.24 47.88
N GLY A 74 -4.37 -19.71 48.18
CA GLY A 74 -3.26 -19.75 47.21
C GLY A 74 -3.54 -20.66 46.00
N ALA A 75 -4.14 -21.83 46.21
CA ALA A 75 -4.50 -22.74 45.13
C ALA A 75 -5.59 -22.14 44.22
N SER A 76 -6.60 -21.48 44.80
CA SER A 76 -7.66 -20.81 44.03
C SER A 76 -7.15 -19.62 43.23
N LEU A 77 -6.23 -18.82 43.79
CA LEU A 77 -5.56 -17.72 43.07
C LEU A 77 -4.75 -18.24 41.89
N LEU A 78 -3.91 -19.26 42.10
CA LEU A 78 -3.08 -19.83 41.04
C LEU A 78 -3.92 -20.47 39.93
N CYS A 79 -5.01 -21.15 40.27
CA CYS A 79 -5.89 -21.79 39.28
C CYS A 79 -6.57 -20.76 38.37
N VAL A 80 -7.24 -19.76 38.96
CA VAL A 80 -7.93 -18.70 38.19
C VAL A 80 -6.93 -17.88 37.38
N ALA A 81 -5.76 -17.58 37.94
CA ALA A 81 -4.69 -16.90 37.20
C ALA A 81 -4.20 -17.74 36.02
N GLY A 82 -3.91 -19.03 36.23
CA GLY A 82 -3.46 -19.93 35.18
C GLY A 82 -4.44 -20.03 34.00
N ILE A 83 -5.73 -20.19 34.29
CA ILE A 83 -6.80 -20.23 33.28
C ILE A 83 -6.86 -18.90 32.52
N THR A 84 -6.88 -17.78 33.25
CA THR A 84 -6.97 -16.45 32.64
C THR A 84 -5.77 -16.14 31.74
N PHE A 85 -4.55 -16.43 32.20
CA PHE A 85 -3.34 -16.28 31.40
C PHE A 85 -3.35 -17.18 30.16
N GLY A 86 -3.85 -18.41 30.27
CA GLY A 86 -4.03 -19.31 29.12
C GLY A 86 -4.94 -18.72 28.05
N ILE A 87 -6.08 -18.16 28.44
CA ILE A 87 -7.02 -17.49 27.53
C ILE A 87 -6.37 -16.26 26.88
N VAL A 88 -5.72 -15.39 27.66
CA VAL A 88 -5.04 -14.20 27.15
C VAL A 88 -3.93 -14.58 26.16
N ALA A 89 -3.14 -15.60 26.46
CA ALA A 89 -2.09 -16.09 25.57
C ALA A 89 -2.66 -16.59 24.23
N ALA A 90 -3.77 -17.34 24.26
CA ALA A 90 -4.45 -17.80 23.05
C ALA A 90 -4.98 -16.64 22.19
N LEU A 91 -5.57 -15.62 22.82
CA LEU A 91 -6.05 -14.42 22.13
C LEU A 91 -4.90 -13.61 21.52
N LEU A 92 -3.80 -13.42 22.26
CA LEU A 92 -2.61 -12.72 21.75
C LEU A 92 -1.98 -13.47 20.57
N PHE A 93 -1.94 -14.81 20.63
CA PHE A 93 -1.48 -15.62 19.52
C PHE A 93 -2.35 -15.43 18.27
N ALA A 94 -3.68 -15.48 18.42
CA ALA A 94 -4.61 -15.24 17.31
C ALA A 94 -4.46 -13.82 16.73
N ALA A 95 -4.35 -12.80 17.60
CA ALA A 95 -4.14 -11.41 17.19
C ALA A 95 -2.82 -11.24 16.42
N THR A 96 -1.74 -11.87 16.88
CA THR A 96 -0.44 -11.83 16.20
C THR A 96 -0.54 -12.43 14.79
N LYS A 97 -1.24 -13.55 14.61
CA LYS A 97 -1.47 -14.16 13.28
C LYS A 97 -2.29 -13.25 12.36
N ALA A 98 -3.28 -12.55 12.90
CA ALA A 98 -4.08 -11.60 12.12
C ALA A 98 -3.22 -10.40 11.67
N ILE A 99 -2.39 -9.86 12.57
CA ILE A 99 -1.50 -8.72 12.28
C ILE A 99 -0.44 -9.10 11.24
N THR A 100 0.15 -10.29 11.33
CA THR A 100 1.16 -10.74 10.35
C THR A 100 0.55 -10.93 8.97
N SER A 101 -0.67 -11.49 8.88
CA SER A 101 -1.41 -11.62 7.63
C SER A 101 -1.71 -10.25 6.99
N ALA A 102 -2.22 -9.31 7.78
CA ALA A 102 -2.49 -7.95 7.31
C ALA A 102 -1.20 -7.23 6.86
N SER A 103 -0.09 -7.44 7.58
CA SER A 103 1.20 -6.84 7.24
C SER A 103 1.78 -7.41 5.93
N ALA A 104 1.58 -8.69 5.65
CA ALA A 104 2.00 -9.31 4.39
C ALA A 104 1.27 -8.69 3.19
N ALA A 105 -0.06 -8.52 3.28
CA ALA A 105 -0.84 -7.85 2.23
C ALA A 105 -0.38 -6.39 1.98
N LEU A 106 0.01 -5.69 3.04
CA LEU A 106 0.57 -4.33 2.92
C LEU A 106 1.95 -4.30 2.26
N GLN A 107 2.78 -5.33 2.44
CA GLN A 107 4.10 -5.40 1.79
C GLN A 107 3.97 -5.60 0.27
N GLU A 108 3.03 -6.44 -0.16
CA GLU A 108 2.72 -6.64 -1.58
C GLU A 108 2.28 -5.33 -2.25
N THR A 109 1.35 -4.61 -1.62
CA THR A 109 0.86 -3.31 -2.11
C THR A 109 1.98 -2.26 -2.22
N LYS A 110 2.93 -2.24 -1.27
CA LYS A 110 4.09 -1.31 -1.32
C LYS A 110 5.03 -1.63 -2.48
N SER A 111 5.24 -2.91 -2.77
CA SER A 111 6.10 -3.35 -3.88
C SER A 111 5.52 -2.90 -5.22
N GLU A 112 4.22 -3.15 -5.45
CA GLU A 112 3.53 -2.74 -6.67
C GLU A 112 3.52 -1.21 -6.85
N PHE A 113 3.28 -0.47 -5.76
CA PHE A 113 3.32 1.00 -5.80
C PHE A 113 4.71 1.54 -6.15
N ALA A 114 5.77 0.95 -5.59
CA ALA A 114 7.15 1.34 -5.90
C ALA A 114 7.54 1.03 -7.36
N GLU A 115 7.05 -0.08 -7.92
CA GLU A 115 7.25 -0.45 -9.31
C GLU A 115 6.51 0.51 -10.26
N ASN A 116 5.25 0.82 -9.96
CA ASN A 116 4.46 1.79 -10.71
C ASN A 116 5.11 3.18 -10.72
N LEU A 117 5.68 3.63 -9.59
CA LEU A 117 6.46 4.87 -9.50
C LEU A 117 7.73 4.85 -10.34
N LYS A 118 8.45 3.72 -10.38
CA LYS A 118 9.64 3.57 -11.24
C LYS A 118 9.27 3.64 -12.73
N TRP A 119 8.17 2.99 -13.13
CA TRP A 119 7.66 3.08 -14.50
C TRP A 119 7.26 4.52 -14.86
N LEU A 120 6.50 5.19 -13.98
CA LEU A 120 6.08 6.57 -14.19
C LEU A 120 7.29 7.50 -14.36
N LYS A 121 8.31 7.33 -13.51
CA LYS A 121 9.56 8.08 -13.61
C LYS A 121 10.32 7.80 -14.92
N ALA A 122 10.37 6.55 -15.38
CA ALA A 122 11.03 6.19 -16.63
C ALA A 122 10.32 6.78 -17.86
N VAL A 123 8.99 6.77 -17.89
CA VAL A 123 8.18 7.39 -18.94
C VAL A 123 8.33 8.92 -18.95
N LEU A 124 8.42 9.54 -17.77
CA LEU A 124 8.58 10.99 -17.66
C LEU A 124 9.98 11.47 -18.07
N ILE A 125 11.03 10.67 -17.88
CA ILE A 125 12.41 11.07 -18.22
C ILE A 125 12.71 10.82 -19.71
N ASN A 126 12.24 9.72 -20.30
CA ASN A 126 12.49 9.37 -21.71
C ASN A 126 11.22 8.81 -22.39
N PRO A 127 10.32 9.67 -22.90
CA PRO A 127 9.05 9.26 -23.50
C PRO A 127 9.23 8.52 -24.84
N GLU A 128 10.35 8.75 -25.54
CA GLU A 128 10.62 8.24 -26.90
C GLU A 128 11.21 6.82 -26.88
N THR A 129 11.76 6.37 -25.75
CA THR A 129 12.33 5.02 -25.58
C THR A 129 11.39 4.06 -24.86
N SER A 130 10.18 4.50 -24.51
CA SER A 130 9.16 3.62 -23.92
C SER A 130 8.67 2.64 -24.98
N ALA A 131 8.94 1.35 -24.78
CA ALA A 131 8.50 0.27 -25.66
C ALA A 131 6.97 0.30 -25.93
N ARG A 132 6.19 0.78 -24.95
CA ARG A 132 4.73 0.94 -25.09
C ARG A 132 4.33 2.10 -26.02
N ASN A 133 5.13 3.17 -26.07
CA ASN A 133 4.96 4.25 -27.03
C ASN A 133 5.41 3.85 -28.43
N GLN A 134 6.47 3.03 -28.55
CA GLN A 134 6.93 2.50 -29.84
C GLN A 134 5.85 1.62 -30.48
N LEU A 135 5.22 0.72 -29.70
CA LEU A 135 4.11 -0.11 -30.18
C LEU A 135 2.86 0.72 -30.61
N ARG A 136 2.59 1.85 -29.93
CA ARG A 136 1.47 2.72 -30.28
C ARG A 136 1.77 3.62 -31.47
N ALA A 137 3.02 4.05 -31.64
CA ALA A 137 3.46 4.87 -32.78
C ALA A 137 3.37 4.11 -34.11
N GLU A 138 3.52 2.79 -34.10
CA GLU A 138 3.35 1.95 -35.31
C GLU A 138 1.87 1.79 -35.74
N SER A 139 0.92 2.05 -34.84
CA SER A 139 -0.51 1.78 -35.06
C SER A 139 -1.27 2.93 -35.73
N PHE A 140 -0.70 4.13 -35.79
CA PHE A 140 -1.33 5.31 -36.38
C PHE A 140 -0.46 5.84 -37.52
N PRO A 141 -0.90 5.72 -38.78
CA PRO A 141 -0.22 6.37 -39.91
C PRO A 141 -0.18 7.88 -39.68
N ASP A 142 1.01 8.45 -39.73
CA ASP A 142 1.21 9.90 -39.64
C ASP A 142 0.36 10.58 -40.74
N PRO A 143 -0.54 11.53 -40.41
CA PRO A 143 -1.38 12.20 -41.40
C PRO A 143 -0.58 13.16 -42.30
N ASN A 144 0.73 13.31 -42.09
CA ASN A 144 1.58 14.19 -42.89
C ASN A 144 2.58 13.40 -43.76
N PRO A 145 2.21 13.04 -45.00
CA PRO A 145 3.09 12.29 -45.92
C PRO A 145 4.30 13.10 -46.43
N SER A 146 4.43 14.39 -46.10
CA SER A 146 5.45 15.27 -46.71
C SER A 146 6.89 14.99 -46.26
N HIS A 147 7.11 14.20 -45.21
CA HIS A 147 8.45 13.84 -44.75
C HIS A 147 9.00 12.52 -45.35
N ARG A 148 8.20 11.78 -46.13
CA ARG A 148 8.64 10.50 -46.72
C ARG A 148 9.35 10.63 -48.08
N ALA A 149 9.35 11.82 -48.68
CA ALA A 149 9.77 12.03 -50.08
C ALA A 149 11.29 12.11 -50.32
N LYS A 150 12.16 11.81 -49.34
CA LYS A 150 13.62 11.91 -49.53
C LYS A 150 14.41 10.60 -49.42
N ALA A 151 13.75 9.45 -49.28
CA ALA A 151 14.44 8.18 -49.03
C ALA A 151 14.25 7.11 -50.13
N SER A 152 13.94 7.49 -51.38
CA SER A 152 13.82 6.51 -52.48
C SER A 152 14.63 6.83 -53.74
N THR A 153 15.75 7.54 -53.60
CA THR A 153 16.76 7.63 -54.67
C THR A 153 17.93 6.71 -54.33
N TYR A 154 17.69 5.41 -54.38
CA TYR A 154 18.76 4.44 -54.62
C TYR A 154 18.52 3.86 -56.02
N GLU A 155 19.38 4.29 -56.93
CA GLU A 155 19.51 3.84 -58.31
C GLU A 155 19.57 2.30 -58.37
N ARG A 156 18.78 1.69 -59.25
CA ARG A 156 19.00 0.30 -59.66
C ARG A 156 20.12 0.29 -60.72
N PRO A 157 21.14 -0.59 -60.60
CA PRO A 157 22.07 -0.80 -61.70
C PRO A 157 21.39 -1.54 -62.86
N VAL A 158 21.54 -0.98 -64.06
CA VAL A 158 21.14 -1.59 -65.32
C VAL A 158 22.10 -2.74 -65.62
N TYR A 159 21.61 -3.98 -65.58
CA TYR A 159 22.35 -5.12 -66.12
C TYR A 159 22.28 -5.08 -67.65
N ASN A 160 23.45 -4.96 -68.27
CA ASN A 160 23.64 -4.98 -69.71
C ASN A 160 23.90 -6.43 -70.14
N GLU A 161 22.92 -7.06 -70.78
CA GLU A 161 23.09 -8.37 -71.40
C GLU A 161 23.92 -8.22 -72.69
N ARG A 162 25.00 -9.00 -72.79
CA ARG A 162 25.67 -9.34 -74.04
C ARG A 162 25.91 -10.84 -74.07
#